data_AF-A0A8T5UK47-F1
#
_entry.id   AF-A0A8T5UK47-F1
#
_cell.length_a   1.000
_cell.length_b   1.000
_cell.length_c   1.000
_cell.angle_alpha   90.00
_cell.angle_beta   90.00
_cell.angle_gamma   90.00
#
_symmetry.space_group_name_H-M   'P 1'
#
loop_
_entity.id
_entity.type
_entity.pdbx_description
1 polymer ?
#
loop_
_entity_poly.entity_id
_entity_poly.type
_entity_poly.pdbx_seq_one_letter_code
_entity_poly.pdbx_strand_id
1 'polypeptide(L)'
;MEILELQEKMLSLSDDKLSSIYSYASRVTQESIDELTPILLEICLESESGVLKNQLGQVIFHLQKTERLNTRIGFEKLLHGALLVSIKEAFKLLESGASDARALVEKIKTIL
;
A
#
# COMPACT_ATOMS: atom_id res chain seq x y z
N MET A 1 11.28 -12.85 -10.68
CA MET A 1 11.76 -11.64 -10.00
C MET A 1 11.69 -11.92 -8.53
N GLU A 2 12.80 -11.77 -7.84
CA GLU A 2 12.90 -12.07 -6.42
C GLU A 2 12.21 -10.96 -5.61
N ILE A 3 11.58 -11.29 -4.48
CA ILE A 3 10.90 -10.31 -3.62
C ILE A 3 11.83 -9.18 -3.17
N LEU A 4 13.12 -9.48 -3.03
CA LEU A 4 14.15 -8.50 -2.67
C LEU A 4 14.31 -7.42 -3.77
N GLU A 5 14.37 -7.84 -5.03
CA GLU A 5 14.48 -6.93 -6.19
C GLU A 5 13.27 -5.99 -6.27
N LEU A 6 12.08 -6.53 -5.99
CA LEU A 6 10.85 -5.74 -5.94
C LEU A 6 10.86 -4.70 -4.81
N GLN A 7 11.37 -5.07 -3.64
CA GLN A 7 11.50 -4.16 -2.49
C GLN A 7 12.46 -3.01 -2.78
N GLU A 8 13.61 -3.29 -3.40
CA GLU A 8 14.60 -2.26 -3.79
C GLU A 8 14.04 -1.28 -4.83
N LYS A 9 13.29 -1.80 -5.81
CA LYS A 9 12.61 -0.96 -6.82
C LYS A 9 11.53 -0.08 -6.19
N MET A 10 10.83 -0.57 -5.18
CA MET A 10 9.81 0.21 -4.48
C MET A 10 10.44 1.39 -3.71
N LEU A 11 11.60 1.19 -3.08
CA LEU A 11 12.34 2.24 -2.37
C LEU A 11 12.92 3.33 -3.29
N SER A 12 13.17 2.99 -4.56
CA SER A 12 13.73 3.89 -5.58
C SER A 12 12.69 4.35 -6.62
N LEU A 13 11.40 4.17 -6.32
CA LEU A 13 10.32 4.45 -7.25
C LEU A 13 10.16 5.96 -7.50
N SER A 14 10.17 6.38 -8.75
CA SER A 14 9.87 7.77 -9.14
C SER A 14 8.40 8.14 -8.90
N ASP A 15 8.12 9.41 -8.67
CA ASP A 15 6.77 9.94 -8.43
C ASP A 15 5.76 9.61 -9.54
N ASP A 16 6.19 9.57 -10.81
CA ASP A 16 5.31 9.20 -11.95
C ASP A 16 4.83 7.74 -11.88
N LYS A 17 5.75 6.85 -11.51
CA LYS A 17 5.45 5.42 -11.28
C LYS A 17 4.58 5.23 -10.05
N LEU A 18 4.85 5.96 -8.98
CA LEU A 18 4.00 5.96 -7.78
C LEU A 18 2.58 6.45 -8.08
N SER A 19 2.45 7.51 -8.89
CA SER A 19 1.14 8.02 -9.35
C SER A 19 0.37 6.97 -10.15
N SER A 20 1.07 6.11 -10.89
CA SER A 20 0.47 4.99 -11.60
C SER A 20 -0.07 3.92 -10.64
N ILE A 21 0.65 3.62 -9.55
CA ILE A 21 0.16 2.74 -8.48
C ILE A 21 -1.14 3.31 -7.87
N TYR A 22 -1.18 4.61 -7.57
CA TYR A 22 -2.38 5.27 -7.05
C TYR A 22 -3.55 5.22 -8.02
N SER A 23 -3.32 5.46 -9.31
CA SER A 23 -4.34 5.35 -10.36
C SER A 23 -4.92 3.94 -10.51
N TYR A 24 -4.15 2.91 -10.17
CA TYR A 24 -4.64 1.54 -10.12
C TYR A 24 -5.41 1.25 -8.83
N ALA A 25 -4.89 1.69 -7.69
CA ALA A 25 -5.52 1.54 -6.38
C ALA A 25 -6.88 2.27 -6.31
N SER A 26 -7.03 3.41 -6.99
CA SER A 26 -8.27 4.18 -7.02
C SER A 26 -9.46 3.44 -7.69
N ARG A 27 -9.18 2.34 -8.40
CA ARG A 27 -10.18 1.48 -9.07
C ARG A 27 -10.65 0.31 -8.20
N VAL A 28 -10.06 0.12 -7.02
CA VAL A 28 -10.52 -0.88 -6.05
C VAL A 28 -11.88 -0.47 -5.51
N THR A 29 -12.75 -1.44 -5.31
CA THR A 29 -14.10 -1.24 -4.77
C THR A 29 -14.06 -0.80 -3.31
N GLN A 30 -15.12 -0.13 -2.85
CA GLN A 30 -15.20 0.28 -1.44
C GLN A 30 -15.22 -0.92 -0.50
N GLU A 31 -15.88 -2.02 -0.88
CA GLU A 31 -15.91 -3.27 -0.11
C GLU A 31 -14.50 -3.81 0.14
N SER A 32 -13.69 -3.91 -0.93
CA SER A 32 -12.30 -4.36 -0.77
C SER A 32 -11.43 -3.35 -0.03
N ILE A 33 -11.70 -2.04 -0.18
CA ILE A 33 -11.01 -1.03 0.64
C ILE A 33 -11.31 -1.25 2.12
N ASP A 34 -12.58 -1.45 2.49
CA ASP A 34 -12.99 -1.64 3.89
C ASP A 34 -12.38 -2.92 4.48
N GLU A 35 -12.24 -3.98 3.68
CA GLU A 35 -11.62 -5.25 4.07
C GLU A 35 -10.09 -5.16 4.22
N LEU A 36 -9.41 -4.55 3.25
CA LEU A 36 -7.94 -4.58 3.17
C LEU A 36 -7.27 -3.52 4.04
N THR A 37 -7.94 -2.38 4.23
CA THR A 37 -7.37 -1.21 4.91
C THR A 37 -6.87 -1.49 6.34
N PRO A 38 -7.62 -2.21 7.20
CA PRO A 38 -7.15 -2.54 8.55
C PRO A 38 -5.84 -3.34 8.53
N ILE A 39 -5.70 -4.31 7.61
CA ILE A 39 -4.53 -5.17 7.52
C ILE A 39 -3.33 -4.40 6.93
N LEU A 40 -3.57 -3.52 5.95
CA LEU A 40 -2.54 -2.62 5.43
C LEU A 40 -1.99 -1.68 6.51
N LEU A 41 -2.86 -1.20 7.41
CA LEU A 41 -2.44 -0.42 8.57
C LEU A 41 -1.52 -1.25 9.47
N GLU A 42 -1.89 -2.50 9.79
CA GLU A 42 -1.06 -3.38 10.60
C GLU A 42 0.34 -3.57 9.99
N ILE A 43 0.43 -3.86 8.69
CA ILE A 43 1.72 -3.98 7.97
C ILE A 43 2.53 -2.68 8.11
N CYS A 44 1.91 -1.50 8.00
CA CYS A 44 2.62 -0.23 8.16
C CYS A 44 3.17 -0.04 9.59
N LEU A 45 2.47 -0.55 10.60
CA LEU A 45 2.86 -0.46 12.00
C LEU A 45 4.01 -1.42 12.36
N GLU A 46 4.25 -2.45 11.54
CA GLU A 46 5.41 -3.35 11.66
C GLU A 46 6.74 -2.69 11.26
N SER A 47 6.72 -1.49 10.68
CA SER A 47 7.95 -0.75 10.37
C SER A 47 8.83 -0.62 11.61
N GLU A 48 10.01 -1.26 11.56
CA GLU A 48 11.05 -1.05 12.55
C GLU A 48 11.56 0.41 12.48
N SER A 49 12.09 0.89 13.61
CA SER A 49 12.39 2.31 13.88
C SER A 49 13.14 3.05 12.77
N GLY A 50 12.81 4.34 12.54
CA GLY A 50 13.54 5.19 11.61
C GLY A 50 12.70 6.31 11.01
N VAL A 51 13.23 6.95 9.95
CA VAL A 51 12.56 8.03 9.21
C VAL A 51 11.24 7.55 8.60
N LEU A 52 11.21 6.34 8.04
CA LEU A 52 10.02 5.74 7.45
C LEU A 52 8.89 5.58 8.47
N LYS A 53 9.20 5.04 9.67
CA LYS A 53 8.23 4.92 10.78
C LYS A 53 7.62 6.27 11.17
N ASN A 54 8.44 7.33 11.24
CA ASN A 54 7.95 8.67 11.58
C ASN A 54 7.04 9.24 10.49
N GLN A 55 7.42 9.08 9.21
CA GLN A 55 6.62 9.54 8.07
C GLN A 55 5.29 8.79 7.98
N LEU A 56 5.31 7.46 8.09
CA LEU A 56 4.10 6.64 8.13
C LEU A 56 3.21 7.00 9.32
N GLY A 57 3.81 7.19 10.50
CA GLY A 57 3.10 7.63 11.70
C GLY A 57 2.38 8.96 11.51
N GLN A 58 3.01 9.96 10.86
CA GLN A 58 2.36 11.24 10.55
C GLN A 58 1.18 11.08 9.58
N VAL A 59 1.35 10.29 8.52
CA VAL A 59 0.30 10.04 7.52
C VAL A 59 -0.87 9.30 8.16
N ILE A 60 -0.61 8.22 8.89
CA ILE A 60 -1.62 7.42 9.59
C ILE A 60 -2.38 8.29 10.60
N PHE A 61 -1.66 9.08 11.42
CA PHE A 61 -2.28 9.99 12.38
C PHE A 61 -3.20 11.00 11.69
N HIS A 62 -2.77 11.58 10.57
CA HIS A 62 -3.61 12.51 9.81
C HIS A 62 -4.86 11.82 9.24
N LEU A 63 -4.72 10.62 8.68
CA LEU A 63 -5.83 9.84 8.14
C LEU A 63 -6.83 9.45 9.25
N GLN A 64 -6.36 9.04 10.42
CA GLN A 64 -7.20 8.73 11.58
C GLN A 64 -7.93 9.97 12.08
N LYS A 65 -7.22 11.08 12.28
CA LYS A 65 -7.81 12.35 12.77
C LYS A 65 -8.89 12.89 11.83
N THR A 66 -8.80 12.58 10.54
CA THR A 66 -9.76 13.04 9.52
C THR A 66 -10.81 12.00 9.16
N GLU A 67 -10.84 10.84 9.83
CA GLU A 67 -11.73 9.71 9.54
C GLU A 67 -11.61 9.20 8.09
N ARG A 68 -10.42 9.33 7.50
CA ARG A 68 -10.16 9.02 6.09
C ARG A 68 -9.51 7.68 5.83
N LEU A 69 -9.32 6.86 6.86
CA LEU A 69 -8.53 5.63 6.73
C LEU A 69 -9.09 4.70 5.64
N ASN A 70 -10.40 4.43 5.68
CA ASN A 70 -11.09 3.56 4.73
C ASN A 70 -11.58 4.30 3.48
N THR A 71 -11.09 5.51 3.22
CA THR A 71 -11.37 6.20 1.94
C THR A 71 -10.39 5.73 0.88
N ARG A 72 -10.70 5.95 -0.40
CA ARG A 72 -9.75 5.70 -1.50
C ARG A 72 -8.37 6.31 -1.25
N ILE A 73 -8.32 7.56 -0.78
CA ILE A 73 -7.06 8.26 -0.49
C ILE A 73 -6.33 7.58 0.69
N GLY A 74 -7.06 7.18 1.73
CA GLY A 74 -6.48 6.43 2.86
C GLY A 74 -5.88 5.11 2.40
N PHE A 75 -6.63 4.34 1.61
CA PHE A 75 -6.18 3.09 1.00
C PHE A 75 -4.93 3.28 0.14
N GLU A 76 -4.90 4.27 -0.76
CA GLU A 76 -3.73 4.58 -1.59
C GLU A 76 -2.47 4.81 -0.73
N LYS A 77 -2.61 5.60 0.35
CA LYS A 77 -1.49 5.94 1.23
C LYS A 77 -1.02 4.75 2.07
N LEU A 78 -1.96 3.96 2.59
CA LEU A 78 -1.64 2.75 3.36
C LEU A 78 -1.05 1.66 2.48
N LEU A 79 -1.57 1.47 1.26
CA LEU A 79 -0.99 0.56 0.29
C LEU A 79 0.45 0.94 -0.03
N HIS A 80 0.71 2.22 -0.31
CA HIS A 80 2.08 2.69 -0.52
C HIS A 80 2.97 2.42 0.69
N GLY A 81 2.51 2.76 1.90
CA GLY A 81 3.25 2.48 3.13
C GLY A 81 3.55 1.00 3.31
N ALA A 82 2.56 0.14 3.11
CA ALA A 82 2.71 -1.31 3.25
C ALA A 82 3.70 -1.88 2.23
N LEU A 83 3.70 -1.41 0.98
CA LEU A 83 4.67 -1.80 -0.05
C LEU A 83 6.11 -1.36 0.31
N LEU A 84 6.26 -0.20 0.96
CA LEU A 84 7.56 0.28 1.44
C LEU A 84 8.07 -0.54 2.64
N VAL A 85 7.18 -0.99 3.53
CA VAL A 85 7.55 -1.76 4.73
C VAL A 85 7.80 -3.22 4.38
N SER A 86 6.86 -3.86 3.67
CA SER A 86 6.95 -5.27 3.30
C SER A 86 6.12 -5.53 2.04
N ILE A 87 6.79 -5.49 0.88
CA ILE A 87 6.14 -5.83 -0.39
C ILE A 87 5.58 -7.25 -0.39
N LYS A 88 6.23 -8.16 0.32
CA LYS A 88 5.82 -9.56 0.45
C LYS A 88 4.46 -9.68 1.13
N GLU A 89 4.31 -9.09 2.31
CA GLU A 89 3.05 -9.19 3.07
C GLU A 89 1.94 -8.38 2.38
N ALA A 90 2.27 -7.22 1.79
CA ALA A 90 1.32 -6.44 1.01
C ALA A 90 0.79 -7.21 -0.22
N PHE A 91 1.67 -7.87 -0.97
CA PHE A 91 1.26 -8.68 -2.13
C PHE A 91 0.45 -9.89 -1.70
N LYS A 92 0.90 -10.63 -0.68
CA LYS A 92 0.16 -11.77 -0.13
C LYS A 92 -1.26 -11.39 0.29
N LEU A 93 -1.43 -10.25 0.96
CA LEU A 93 -2.74 -9.71 1.33
C LEU A 93 -3.61 -9.50 0.09
N LEU A 94 -3.12 -8.72 -0.87
CA LEU A 94 -3.89 -8.39 -2.08
C LEU A 94 -4.18 -9.63 -2.95
N GLU A 95 -3.25 -10.59 -3.02
CA GLU A 95 -3.43 -11.86 -3.75
C GLU A 95 -4.50 -12.75 -3.11
N SER A 96 -4.70 -12.63 -1.80
CA SER A 96 -5.75 -13.35 -1.06
C SER A 96 -7.12 -12.67 -1.09
N GLY A 97 -7.18 -11.41 -1.51
CA GLY A 97 -8.41 -10.61 -1.53
C GLY A 97 -9.32 -10.87 -2.74
N ALA A 98 -10.31 -9.99 -2.87
CA ALA A 98 -11.26 -9.99 -3.98
C ALA A 98 -10.58 -9.80 -5.36
N SER A 99 -11.35 -9.99 -6.43
CA SER A 99 -10.81 -10.02 -7.80
C SER A 99 -10.13 -8.70 -8.24
N ASP A 100 -10.60 -7.56 -7.75
CA ASP A 100 -10.03 -6.23 -7.98
C ASP A 100 -8.71 -6.04 -7.22
N ALA A 101 -8.62 -6.53 -5.98
CA ALA A 101 -7.39 -6.56 -5.19
C ALA A 101 -6.31 -7.42 -5.87
N ARG A 102 -6.68 -8.61 -6.35
CA ARG A 102 -5.78 -9.48 -7.13
C ARG A 102 -5.31 -8.81 -8.42
N ALA A 103 -6.23 -8.17 -9.14
CA ALA A 103 -5.88 -7.44 -10.36
C ALA A 103 -4.96 -6.24 -10.09
N LEU A 104 -5.04 -5.63 -8.90
CA LEU A 104 -4.15 -4.55 -8.50
C LEU A 104 -2.70 -5.04 -8.37
N VAL A 105 -2.46 -6.22 -7.79
CA VAL A 105 -1.12 -6.80 -7.68
C VAL A 105 -0.46 -6.95 -9.04
N GLU A 106 -1.17 -7.54 -9.99
CA GLU A 106 -0.65 -7.77 -11.33
C GLU A 106 -0.27 -6.45 -12.01
N LYS A 107 -1.05 -5.39 -11.80
CA LYS A 107 -0.71 -4.06 -12.30
C LYS A 107 0.51 -3.46 -11.61
N ILE A 108 0.63 -3.59 -10.29
CA ILE A 108 1.80 -3.08 -9.55
C ILE A 108 3.08 -3.79 -10.00
N LYS A 109 3.02 -5.11 -10.23
CA LYS A 109 4.14 -5.91 -10.77
C LYS A 109 4.60 -5.45 -12.16
N THR A 110 3.77 -4.75 -12.94
CA THR A 110 4.21 -4.18 -14.24
C THR A 110 5.01 -2.87 -14.09
N ILE A 111 4.90 -2.21 -12.94
CA ILE A 111 5.59 -0.94 -12.65
C ILE A 111 6.96 -1.19 -12.01
N LEU A 112 6.99 -2.18 -11.12
CA LEU A 112 8.18 -2.65 -10.39
C LEU A 112 8.94 -3.66 -11.24
#